data_AF-X1M1Y5-F1
#
_entry.id   AF-X1M1Y5-F1
#
_cell.length_a   1.000
_cell.length_b   1.000
_cell.length_c   1.000
_cell.angle_alpha   90.00
_cell.angle_beta   90.00
_cell.angle_gamma   90.00
#
_symmetry.space_group_name_H-M   'P 1'
#
loop_
_entity.id
_entity.type
_entity.pdbx_description
1 polymer ?
#
loop_
_entity_poly.entity_id
_entity_poly.type
_entity_poly.pdbx_seq_one_letter_code
_entity_poly.pdbx_strand_id
1 'polypeptide(L)'
;MLDPKEEQQYTELRRLAQKLHIPIPEAFLTLEVFDKDGKLIQRHRQRSHSWTRNAYNALFQGLSGAMAKDQTFGAGLLSMKTDLGLIKPLEGEDYFIAFGNDHAGNTGCNTETQLINTMLAAAAFDGCGIQVGSGTNAESFEDYALQTQIVEGTGADELSHILSEAHSVAYAIESRHRWRYRG
;
A
#
# COMPACT_ATOMS: atom_id res chain seq x y z
N MET A 1 4.59 0.70 -18.81
CA MET A 1 4.70 -0.73 -19.18
C MET A 1 6.17 -1.08 -19.01
N LEU A 2 6.48 -2.13 -18.23
CA LEU A 2 7.87 -2.51 -17.95
C LEU A 2 8.61 -2.86 -19.25
N ASP A 3 9.93 -2.67 -19.26
CA ASP A 3 10.77 -3.13 -20.38
C ASP A 3 10.56 -4.65 -20.53
N PRO A 4 10.34 -5.18 -21.75
CA PRO A 4 10.31 -6.62 -21.99
C PRO A 4 11.44 -7.42 -21.32
N LYS A 5 12.64 -6.82 -21.15
CA LYS A 5 13.73 -7.45 -20.41
C LYS A 5 13.46 -7.60 -18.92
N GLU A 6 12.87 -6.59 -18.29
CA GLU A 6 12.51 -6.62 -16.87
C GLU A 6 11.42 -7.67 -16.61
N GLU A 7 10.41 -7.78 -17.49
CA GLU A 7 9.37 -8.81 -17.39
C GLU A 7 9.93 -10.24 -17.52
N GLN A 8 10.97 -10.43 -18.33
CA GLN A 8 11.69 -11.70 -18.37
C GLN A 8 12.40 -12.01 -17.05
N GLN A 9 13.04 -11.01 -16.44
CA GLN A 9 13.68 -11.17 -15.14
C GLN A 9 12.67 -11.53 -14.05
N TYR A 10 11.51 -10.87 -14.00
CA TYR A 10 10.42 -11.22 -13.09
C TYR A 10 9.90 -12.63 -13.30
N THR A 11 9.79 -13.07 -14.55
CA THR A 11 9.36 -14.43 -14.87
C THR A 11 10.36 -15.47 -14.37
N GLU A 12 11.66 -15.24 -14.55
CA GLU A 12 12.70 -16.13 -14.06
C GLU A 12 12.76 -16.15 -12.53
N LEU A 13 12.64 -14.97 -11.89
CA LEU A 13 12.58 -14.85 -10.44
C LEU A 13 11.41 -15.66 -9.87
N ARG A 14 10.21 -15.55 -10.48
CA ARG A 14 9.04 -16.35 -10.09
C ARG A 14 9.31 -17.85 -10.20
N ARG A 15 9.91 -18.30 -11.31
CA ARG A 15 10.25 -19.71 -11.53
C ARG A 15 11.21 -20.22 -10.47
N LEU A 16 12.23 -19.43 -10.14
CA LEU A 16 13.22 -19.79 -9.13
C LEU A 16 12.60 -19.85 -7.73
N ALA A 17 11.79 -18.87 -7.36
CA ALA A 17 11.06 -18.86 -6.10
C ALA A 17 10.14 -20.07 -5.93
N GLN A 18 9.40 -20.44 -6.98
CA GLN A 18 8.58 -21.65 -6.98
C GLN A 18 9.44 -22.91 -6.74
N LYS A 19 10.59 -23.01 -7.40
CA LYS A 19 11.52 -24.13 -7.21
C LYS A 19 12.10 -24.19 -5.79
N LEU A 20 12.36 -23.05 -5.18
CA LEU A 20 12.95 -22.94 -3.85
C LEU A 20 11.90 -22.86 -2.72
N HIS A 21 10.61 -22.86 -3.06
CA HIS A 21 9.51 -22.64 -2.11
C HIS A 21 9.62 -21.33 -1.33
N ILE A 22 10.12 -20.28 -1.99
CA ILE A 22 10.24 -18.94 -1.40
C ILE A 22 9.02 -18.10 -1.84
N PRO A 23 8.25 -17.52 -0.92
CA PRO A 23 7.16 -16.62 -1.30
C PRO A 23 7.73 -15.32 -1.88
N ILE A 24 7.25 -14.92 -3.05
CA ILE A 24 7.54 -13.60 -3.64
C ILE A 24 6.23 -12.82 -3.75
N PRO A 25 6.07 -11.73 -2.99
CA PRO A 25 4.91 -10.87 -3.13
C PRO A 25 4.96 -10.15 -4.49
N GLU A 26 3.81 -10.09 -5.17
CA GLU A 26 3.62 -9.32 -6.39
C GLU A 26 2.42 -8.39 -6.19
N ALA A 27 2.62 -7.09 -6.35
CA ALA A 27 1.56 -6.10 -6.37
C ALA A 27 1.29 -5.61 -7.79
N PHE A 28 0.04 -5.27 -8.09
CA PHE A 28 -0.38 -4.74 -9.39
C PHE A 28 -1.35 -3.58 -9.18
N LEU A 29 -1.17 -2.51 -9.95
CA LEU A 29 -2.12 -1.41 -10.03
C LEU A 29 -2.99 -1.60 -11.27
N THR A 30 -4.31 -1.55 -11.08
CA THR A 30 -5.27 -1.52 -12.18
C THR A 30 -6.05 -0.21 -12.11
N LEU A 31 -6.00 0.57 -13.19
CA LEU A 31 -6.79 1.78 -13.37
C LEU A 31 -7.85 1.51 -14.43
N GLU A 32 -9.11 1.76 -14.09
CA GLU A 32 -10.24 1.60 -14.99
C GLU A 32 -10.97 2.93 -15.11
N VAL A 33 -11.23 3.35 -16.35
CA VAL A 33 -11.93 4.59 -16.69
C VAL A 33 -13.27 4.20 -17.31
N PHE A 34 -14.36 4.68 -16.72
CA PHE A 34 -15.72 4.42 -17.16
C PHE A 34 -16.34 5.70 -17.74
N ASP A 35 -17.23 5.56 -18.73
CA ASP A 35 -18.06 6.67 -19.18
C ASP A 35 -19.20 6.95 -18.19
N LYS A 36 -19.98 8.01 -18.47
CA LYS A 36 -21.14 8.42 -17.64
C LYS A 36 -22.24 7.35 -17.54
N ASP A 37 -22.27 6.40 -18.48
CA ASP A 37 -23.26 5.34 -18.56
C ASP A 37 -22.72 4.03 -17.94
N GLY A 38 -21.54 4.09 -17.30
CA GLY A 38 -20.88 2.98 -16.60
C GLY A 38 -20.14 2.00 -17.51
N LYS A 39 -19.95 2.32 -18.79
CA LYS A 39 -19.20 1.47 -19.73
C LYS A 39 -17.71 1.73 -19.61
N LEU A 40 -16.93 0.65 -19.51
CA LEU A 40 -15.46 0.71 -19.48
C LEU A 40 -14.92 1.30 -20.79
N ILE A 41 -14.25 2.46 -20.69
CA ILE A 41 -13.54 3.13 -21.80
C ILE A 41 -12.11 2.62 -21.90
N GLN A 42 -11.41 2.56 -20.76
CA GLN A 42 -10.00 2.23 -20.72
C GLN A 42 -9.69 1.41 -19.48
N ARG A 43 -8.85 0.39 -19.64
CA ARG A 43 -8.27 -0.36 -18.55
C ARG A 43 -6.77 -0.38 -18.72
N HIS A 44 -6.07 0.10 -17.71
CA HIS A 44 -4.62 -0.02 -17.59
C HIS A 44 -4.31 -0.94 -16.44
N ARG A 45 -3.47 -1.94 -16.66
CA ARG A 45 -2.98 -2.81 -15.60
C ARG A 45 -1.47 -2.88 -15.68
N GLN A 46 -0.80 -2.59 -14.58
CA GLN A 46 0.65 -2.66 -14.48
C GLN A 46 1.08 -3.32 -13.18
N ARG A 47 2.25 -3.93 -13.19
CA ARG A 47 2.94 -4.35 -11.96
C ARG A 47 3.23 -3.12 -11.10
N SER A 48 3.24 -3.24 -9.78
CA SER A 48 3.76 -2.17 -8.92
C SER A 48 5.28 -2.14 -9.03
N HIS A 49 5.82 -0.94 -9.17
CA HIS A 49 7.25 -0.65 -9.33
C HIS A 49 7.79 0.07 -8.09
N SER A 50 6.90 0.39 -7.14
CA SER A 50 7.16 1.30 -6.02
C SER A 50 7.12 0.50 -4.73
N TRP A 51 8.16 -0.31 -4.54
CA TRP A 51 8.28 -1.16 -3.37
C TRP A 51 9.27 -0.54 -2.42
N THR A 52 8.80 0.14 -1.38
CA THR A 52 9.66 0.88 -0.45
C THR A 52 10.03 0.05 0.78
N ARG A 53 11.05 0.50 1.52
CA ARG A 53 11.45 -0.07 2.81
C ARG A 53 10.30 -0.09 3.81
N ASN A 54 9.47 0.96 3.83
CA ASN A 54 8.26 0.98 4.67
C ASN A 54 7.35 -0.21 4.37
N ALA A 55 7.07 -0.46 3.08
CA ALA A 55 6.21 -1.58 2.67
C ALA A 55 6.83 -2.94 3.00
N TYR A 56 8.13 -3.09 2.76
CA TYR A 56 8.87 -4.30 3.12
C TYR A 56 8.84 -4.56 4.63
N ASN A 57 9.13 -3.53 5.44
CA ASN A 57 9.21 -3.65 6.90
C ASN A 57 7.84 -3.96 7.52
N ALA A 58 6.75 -3.38 7.00
CA ALA A 58 5.39 -3.72 7.43
C ALA A 58 5.05 -5.19 7.17
N LEU A 59 5.38 -5.71 5.98
CA LEU A 59 5.15 -7.11 5.63
C LEU A 59 6.03 -8.05 6.47
N PHE A 60 7.30 -7.72 6.63
CA PHE A 60 8.22 -8.52 7.44
C PHE A 60 7.76 -8.57 8.90
N GLN A 61 7.35 -7.45 9.47
CA GLN A 61 6.80 -7.42 10.82
C GLN A 61 5.55 -8.31 10.94
N GLY A 62 4.62 -8.21 9.98
CA GLY A 62 3.41 -9.03 9.99
C GLY A 62 3.70 -10.53 9.95
N LEU A 63 4.76 -10.94 9.24
CA LEU A 63 5.19 -12.35 9.15
C LEU A 63 6.01 -12.82 10.36
N SER A 64 6.89 -11.97 10.89
CA SER A 64 7.80 -12.33 11.97
C SER A 64 7.17 -12.19 13.37
N GLY A 65 6.14 -11.36 13.52
CA GLY A 65 5.62 -10.95 14.82
C GLY A 65 6.57 -10.03 15.60
N ALA A 66 7.65 -9.55 14.98
CA ALA A 66 8.63 -8.69 15.63
C ALA A 66 8.16 -7.23 15.66
N MET A 67 8.19 -6.60 16.83
CA MET A 67 7.90 -5.15 16.93
C MET A 67 9.11 -4.33 16.51
N ALA A 68 8.86 -3.19 15.85
CA ALA A 68 9.89 -2.23 15.51
C ALA A 68 10.40 -1.55 16.78
N LYS A 69 11.72 -1.48 16.96
CA LYS A 69 12.40 -0.93 18.15
C LYS A 69 13.51 0.07 17.81
N ASP A 70 13.88 0.16 16.53
CA ASP A 70 15.02 0.95 16.09
C ASP A 70 14.60 2.35 15.64
N GLN A 71 15.28 3.38 16.14
CA GLN A 71 15.00 4.79 15.80
C GLN A 71 15.74 5.26 14.56
N THR A 72 16.48 4.37 13.90
CA THR A 72 17.23 4.65 12.69
C THR A 72 16.57 3.96 11.50
N PHE A 73 16.59 4.64 10.36
CA PHE A 73 16.00 4.14 9.12
C PHE A 73 17.11 3.67 8.19
N GLY A 74 17.09 2.40 7.80
CA GLY A 74 18.12 1.84 6.95
C GLY A 74 18.10 0.32 6.82
N ALA A 75 19.10 -0.19 6.11
CA ALA A 75 19.24 -1.61 5.82
C ALA A 75 19.41 -2.45 7.10
N GLY A 76 18.63 -3.53 7.20
CA GLY A 76 18.69 -4.45 8.35
C GLY A 76 17.92 -3.97 9.58
N LEU A 77 17.28 -2.80 9.52
CA LEU A 77 16.58 -2.19 10.64
C LEU A 77 15.07 -2.28 10.44
N LEU A 78 14.37 -2.62 11.53
CA LEU A 78 12.91 -2.63 11.57
C LEU A 78 12.40 -1.31 12.13
N SER A 79 12.09 -0.40 11.21
CA SER A 79 11.58 0.96 11.46
C SER A 79 10.76 1.43 10.24
N MET A 80 10.04 2.54 10.37
CA MET A 80 9.39 3.21 9.24
C MET A 80 9.68 4.70 9.24
N LYS A 81 9.50 5.33 8.09
CA LYS A 81 9.57 6.78 7.94
C LYS A 81 8.20 7.33 7.54
N THR A 82 7.64 8.27 8.31
CA THR A 82 6.34 8.89 7.98
C THR A 82 6.46 9.80 6.76
N ASP A 83 5.34 10.21 6.18
CA ASP A 83 5.26 11.23 5.13
C ASP A 83 5.92 12.56 5.52
N LEU A 84 5.92 12.89 6.82
CA LEU A 84 6.64 14.04 7.41
C LEU A 84 8.14 13.78 7.65
N GLY A 85 8.63 12.58 7.34
CA GLY A 85 10.02 12.18 7.50
C GLY A 85 10.43 11.75 8.91
N LEU A 86 9.48 11.63 9.85
CA LEU A 86 9.75 11.13 11.21
C LEU A 86 10.01 9.63 11.17
N ILE A 87 10.93 9.14 12.01
CA ILE A 87 11.21 7.70 12.10
C ILE A 87 10.41 7.12 13.27
N LYS A 88 9.75 5.98 13.03
CA LYS A 88 9.10 5.17 14.07
C LYS A 88 9.81 3.83 14.24
N PRO A 89 9.89 3.29 15.48
CA PRO A 89 9.39 3.85 16.75
C PRO A 89 10.10 5.11 17.21
N LEU A 90 9.45 5.87 18.10
CA LEU A 90 10.12 6.89 18.91
C LEU A 90 10.90 6.25 20.07
N GLU A 91 11.70 7.05 20.77
CA GLU A 91 12.48 6.56 21.90
C GLU A 91 11.62 5.92 23.00
N GLY A 92 11.96 4.69 23.36
CA GLY A 92 11.26 3.91 24.39
C GLY A 92 9.96 3.25 23.93
N GLU A 93 9.62 3.31 22.65
CA GLU A 93 8.40 2.71 22.09
C GLU A 93 8.68 1.38 21.39
N ASP A 94 7.77 0.42 21.59
CA ASP A 94 7.62 -0.73 20.70
C ASP A 94 6.53 -0.39 19.68
N TYR A 95 6.84 -0.38 18.38
CA TYR A 95 5.94 0.12 17.36
C TYR A 95 5.50 -0.96 16.36
N PHE A 96 4.20 -0.99 16.08
CA PHE A 96 3.62 -1.81 15.03
C PHE A 96 3.45 -0.95 13.76
N ILE A 97 4.30 -1.22 12.78
CA ILE A 97 4.29 -0.66 11.44
C ILE A 97 3.01 -1.12 10.72
N ALA A 98 2.03 -0.23 10.65
CA ALA A 98 0.80 -0.45 9.90
C ALA A 98 0.66 0.55 8.75
N PHE A 99 0.08 0.08 7.65
CA PHE A 99 -0.38 0.95 6.57
C PHE A 99 -1.65 1.68 7.04
N GLY A 100 -1.55 2.95 7.42
CA GLY A 100 -2.66 3.75 7.94
C GLY A 100 -2.43 4.34 9.34
N ASN A 101 -1.36 3.93 10.02
CA ASN A 101 -0.92 4.59 11.24
C ASN A 101 0.11 5.66 10.90
N ASP A 102 -0.31 6.92 10.95
CA ASP A 102 0.45 7.98 11.62
C ASP A 102 -0.21 9.36 11.53
N HIS A 103 -1.54 9.39 11.47
CA HIS A 103 -2.28 10.56 11.88
C HIS A 103 -2.94 10.27 13.24
N ALA A 104 -2.13 9.97 14.26
CA ALA A 104 -2.58 9.88 15.64
C ALA A 104 -3.21 11.23 16.04
N GLY A 105 -4.54 11.32 15.92
CA GLY A 105 -5.32 12.53 16.22
C GLY A 105 -6.04 13.19 15.04
N ASN A 106 -5.95 12.68 13.81
CA ASN A 106 -6.67 13.28 12.68
C ASN A 106 -8.00 12.57 12.41
N THR A 107 -9.10 13.24 12.77
CA THR A 107 -10.49 12.74 12.68
C THR A 107 -10.93 12.36 11.25
N GLY A 108 -10.18 12.78 10.22
CA GLY A 108 -10.44 12.45 8.81
C GLY A 108 -9.94 11.08 8.36
N CYS A 109 -9.08 10.43 9.14
CA CYS A 109 -8.57 9.08 8.90
C CYS A 109 -9.22 8.09 9.87
N ASN A 110 -9.66 6.93 9.38
CA ASN A 110 -10.43 5.94 10.14
C ASN A 110 -11.87 6.41 10.45
N THR A 111 -12.62 6.77 9.41
CA THR A 111 -14.04 7.17 9.52
C THR A 111 -14.98 6.07 10.02
N GLU A 112 -14.48 4.85 10.29
CA GLU A 112 -15.23 3.82 11.00
C GLU A 112 -14.87 3.81 12.48
N THR A 113 -15.88 4.02 13.31
CA THR A 113 -15.84 4.25 14.76
C THR A 113 -15.16 3.17 15.61
N GLN A 114 -14.60 2.10 15.03
CA GLN A 114 -13.99 0.99 15.79
C GLN A 114 -12.80 0.28 15.12
N LEU A 115 -12.30 0.73 13.96
CA LEU A 115 -11.17 0.07 13.30
C LEU A 115 -9.93 0.95 13.35
N ILE A 116 -9.13 0.74 14.39
CA ILE A 116 -7.76 1.24 14.48
C ILE A 116 -6.99 0.53 13.35
N ASN A 117 -6.30 1.28 12.47
CA ASN A 117 -5.51 0.79 11.32
C ASN A 117 -6.29 0.53 10.00
N THR A 118 -7.18 1.43 9.57
CA THR A 118 -7.76 1.36 8.22
C THR A 118 -7.06 2.30 7.24
N MET A 119 -7.19 2.04 5.94
CA MET A 119 -6.79 2.97 4.88
C MET A 119 -7.98 3.81 4.37
N LEU A 120 -9.03 3.98 5.20
CA LEU A 120 -10.22 4.75 4.85
C LEU A 120 -10.01 6.23 5.16
N ALA A 121 -10.44 7.08 4.24
CA ALA A 121 -10.43 8.53 4.36
C ALA A 121 -11.83 9.13 4.16
N ALA A 122 -12.12 10.20 4.91
CA ALA A 122 -13.31 11.04 4.72
C ALA A 122 -13.31 11.72 3.34
N ALA A 123 -14.48 12.16 2.87
CA ALA A 123 -14.55 13.02 1.69
C ALA A 123 -13.77 14.32 1.90
N ALA A 124 -13.13 14.81 0.83
CA ALA A 124 -12.26 15.99 0.83
C ALA A 124 -11.06 15.92 1.79
N PHE A 125 -10.67 14.72 2.22
CA PHE A 125 -9.51 14.52 3.09
C PHE A 125 -8.40 13.79 2.33
N ASP A 126 -7.24 14.43 2.23
CA ASP A 126 -6.10 13.97 1.43
C ASP A 126 -4.87 13.56 2.27
N GLY A 127 -4.98 13.54 3.60
CA GLY A 127 -3.90 13.13 4.52
C GLY A 127 -3.76 11.62 4.74
N CYS A 128 -4.63 10.80 4.16
CA CYS A 128 -4.58 9.33 4.26
C CYS A 128 -5.37 8.65 3.14
N GLY A 129 -5.34 7.31 3.13
CA GLY A 129 -5.92 6.50 2.06
C GLY A 129 -5.01 6.47 0.84
N ILE A 130 -5.60 6.54 -0.36
CA ILE A 130 -4.83 6.66 -1.60
C ILE A 130 -4.55 8.14 -1.84
N GLN A 131 -3.28 8.52 -1.69
CA GLN A 131 -2.81 9.86 -2.03
C GLN A 131 -2.26 9.85 -3.45
N VAL A 132 -2.54 10.93 -4.18
CA VAL A 132 -2.05 11.12 -5.56
C VAL A 132 -1.10 12.29 -5.58
N GLY A 133 0.01 12.13 -6.29
CA GLY A 133 1.03 13.16 -6.42
C GLY A 133 1.60 13.24 -7.82
N SER A 134 2.33 14.31 -8.06
CA SER A 134 3.18 14.52 -9.22
C SER A 134 4.64 14.61 -8.78
N GLY A 135 5.53 14.25 -9.70
CA GLY A 135 6.96 14.25 -9.46
C GLY A 135 7.72 13.68 -10.64
N THR A 136 9.00 14.01 -10.71
CA THR A 136 9.95 13.50 -11.71
C THR A 136 11.18 12.86 -11.08
N ASN A 137 11.25 12.85 -9.75
CA ASN A 137 12.28 12.12 -9.02
C ASN A 137 12.22 10.64 -9.39
N ALA A 138 13.39 10.02 -9.51
CA ALA A 138 13.48 8.58 -9.65
C ALA A 138 12.95 7.91 -8.38
N GLU A 139 12.24 6.79 -8.56
CA GLU A 139 11.81 5.95 -7.44
C GLU A 139 13.03 5.47 -6.65
N SER A 140 12.89 5.45 -5.34
CA SER A 140 13.88 4.93 -4.41
C SER A 140 13.22 3.99 -3.43
N PHE A 141 13.93 2.91 -3.10
CA PHE A 141 13.55 2.01 -2.02
C PHE A 141 13.40 2.74 -0.68
N GLU A 142 14.08 3.88 -0.51
CA GLU A 142 14.03 4.70 0.71
C GLU A 142 12.95 5.80 0.66
N ASP A 143 12.13 5.86 -0.39
CA ASP A 143 11.05 6.83 -0.50
C ASP A 143 9.96 6.57 0.55
N TYR A 144 9.36 7.66 1.03
CA TYR A 144 8.39 7.66 2.12
C TYR A 144 7.26 8.68 1.94
N ALA A 145 7.40 9.61 0.98
CA ALA A 145 6.43 10.67 0.72
C ALA A 145 6.37 10.99 -0.77
N LEU A 146 5.24 11.54 -1.22
CA LEU A 146 5.11 12.09 -2.56
C LEU A 146 6.00 13.34 -2.71
N GLN A 147 6.59 13.55 -3.90
CA GLN A 147 7.35 14.77 -4.18
C GLN A 147 6.45 16.01 -4.12
N THR A 148 5.30 15.96 -4.78
CA THR A 148 4.27 17.00 -4.70
C THR A 148 2.91 16.34 -4.70
N GLN A 149 2.18 16.44 -3.60
CA GLN A 149 0.83 15.93 -3.52
C GLN A 149 -0.11 16.80 -4.37
N ILE A 150 -1.03 16.17 -5.11
CA ILE A 150 -2.12 16.85 -5.79
C ILE A 150 -3.15 17.24 -4.73
N VAL A 151 -3.54 18.51 -4.71
CA VAL A 151 -4.43 19.07 -3.69
C VAL A 151 -5.89 18.66 -3.94
N GLU A 152 -6.67 18.60 -2.86
CA GLU A 152 -8.12 18.44 -2.93
C GLU A 152 -8.78 19.62 -3.67
N GLY A 153 -9.62 19.31 -4.66
CA GLY A 153 -10.45 20.32 -5.31
C GLY A 153 -11.02 19.92 -6.67
N THR A 154 -11.49 20.91 -7.42
CA THR A 154 -12.16 20.72 -8.74
C THR A 154 -11.58 21.61 -9.85
N GLY A 155 -10.52 22.34 -9.53
CA GLY A 155 -9.77 23.18 -10.45
C GLY A 155 -8.82 22.39 -11.36
N ALA A 156 -8.03 23.13 -12.14
CA ALA A 156 -6.96 22.54 -12.92
C ALA A 156 -5.88 21.98 -11.97
N ASP A 157 -5.42 20.77 -12.26
CA ASP A 157 -4.42 20.05 -11.47
C ASP A 157 -4.85 19.72 -10.02
N GLU A 158 -6.16 19.64 -9.78
CA GLU A 158 -6.75 19.20 -8.51
C GLU A 158 -7.49 17.87 -8.68
N LEU A 159 -7.62 17.10 -7.60
CA LEU A 159 -8.44 15.89 -7.57
C LEU A 159 -9.43 15.98 -6.42
N SER A 160 -10.71 15.67 -6.69
CA SER A 160 -11.72 15.61 -5.63
C SER A 160 -11.82 14.20 -5.07
N HIS A 161 -11.50 14.07 -3.79
CA HIS A 161 -11.53 12.81 -3.05
C HIS A 161 -12.93 12.59 -2.47
N ILE A 162 -13.58 11.52 -2.92
CA ILE A 162 -14.83 11.06 -2.33
C ILE A 162 -14.56 10.20 -1.09
N LEU A 163 -15.59 10.04 -0.25
CA LEU A 163 -15.52 9.15 0.91
C LEU A 163 -15.11 7.73 0.47
N SER A 164 -14.15 7.14 1.19
CA SER A 164 -13.78 5.74 0.97
C SER A 164 -14.95 4.81 1.30
N GLU A 165 -15.27 3.88 0.40
CA GLU A 165 -16.29 2.87 0.67
C GLU A 165 -15.84 1.90 1.76
N ALA A 166 -16.76 1.52 2.64
CA ALA A 166 -16.53 0.48 3.63
C ALA A 166 -16.19 -0.84 2.93
N HIS A 167 -15.13 -1.51 3.38
CA HIS A 167 -14.76 -2.81 2.85
C HIS A 167 -15.70 -3.89 3.38
N SER A 168 -16.09 -4.85 2.53
CA SER A 168 -16.91 -5.98 2.97
C SER A 168 -16.05 -7.06 3.62
N VAL A 169 -16.16 -7.22 4.94
CA VAL A 169 -15.61 -8.38 5.68
C VAL A 169 -16.67 -9.48 5.75
N ALA A 170 -17.09 -9.99 4.58
CA ALA A 170 -18.02 -11.11 4.50
C ALA A 170 -17.34 -12.32 3.87
N TYR A 171 -17.40 -13.47 4.55
CA TYR A 171 -17.14 -14.74 3.91
C TYR A 171 -18.31 -15.05 2.98
N ALA A 172 -18.03 -15.34 1.70
CA ALA A 172 -19.05 -15.87 0.81
C ALA A 172 -19.56 -17.21 1.39
N ILE A 173 -20.82 -17.25 1.79
CA ILE A 173 -21.46 -18.43 2.39
C ILE A 173 -21.56 -19.58 1.36
N GLU A 174 -21.40 -19.28 0.07
CA GLU A 174 -21.58 -20.22 -1.03
C GLU A 174 -20.33 -20.38 -1.91
N SER A 175 -19.39 -21.21 -1.46
CA SER A 175 -18.82 -22.29 -2.29
C SER A 175 -17.87 -23.12 -1.43
N ARG A 176 -18.36 -24.27 -0.99
CA ARG A 176 -17.59 -25.30 -0.27
C ARG A 176 -16.36 -25.71 -1.10
N HIS A 177 -15.23 -25.07 -0.86
CA HIS A 177 -13.93 -25.61 -1.25
C HIS A 177 -13.64 -26.78 -0.32
N ARG A 178 -14.12 -27.96 -0.73
CA ARG A 178 -13.88 -29.23 -0.06
C ARG A 178 -12.40 -29.56 -0.23
N TRP A 179 -11.58 -29.19 0.74
CA TRP A 179 -10.23 -29.70 0.87
C TRP A 179 -10.30 -31.21 1.06
N ARG A 180 -9.98 -31.98 0.01
CA ARG A 180 -9.72 -33.42 0.14
C ARG A 180 -8.23 -33.58 0.38
N TYR A 181 -7.85 -33.88 1.61
CA TYR A 181 -6.55 -34.44 1.92
C TYR A 181 -6.46 -35.82 1.24
N ARG A 182 -5.51 -36.01 0.32
CA ARG A 182 -5.11 -37.34 -0.11
C ARG A 182 -3.94 -37.74 0.79
N GLY A 183 -4.20 -38.69 1.70
CA GLY A 183 -3.15 -39.52 2.27
C GLY A 183 -2.65 -40.53 1.25
#